data_AF-A0A2U1Q889-F1
#
_entry.id   AF-A0A2U1Q889-F1
#
_cell.length_a   1.000
_cell.length_b   1.000
_cell.length_c   1.000
_cell.angle_alpha   90.00
_cell.angle_beta   90.00
_cell.angle_gamma   90.00
#
_symmetry.space_group_name_H-M   'P 1'
#
loop_
_entity.id
_entity.type
_entity.pdbx_description
1 polymer ?
#
loop_
_entity_poly.entity_id
_entity_poly.type
_entity_poly.pdbx_seq_one_letter_code
_entity_poly.pdbx_strand_id
1 'polypeptide(L)'
;MASLLKSSNTLSILRNHHQAGEGLQFQSRRQIHVEPGAREKALLASDPALARFKSYRKGAASIRRIGDYLTIAVVAGCCYEIYVRAVTREEARKAIKSE
;
A
#
# COMPACT_ATOMS: atom_id res chain seq x y z
N MET A 1 32.55 -14.94 -35.26
CA MET A 1 32.00 -13.94 -34.32
C MET A 1 30.50 -14.17 -34.23
N ALA A 2 30.00 -14.55 -33.05
CA ALA A 2 28.63 -15.01 -32.86
C ALA A 2 27.59 -13.89 -33.04
N SER A 3 26.50 -14.22 -33.73
CA SER A 3 25.23 -13.49 -33.75
C SER A 3 24.46 -13.70 -32.44
N LEU A 4 23.64 -12.73 -31.99
CA LEU A 4 22.17 -12.85 -31.81
C LEU A 4 21.59 -11.73 -30.91
N LEU A 5 20.54 -11.09 -31.43
CA LEU A 5 19.38 -10.46 -30.76
C LEU A 5 19.53 -9.20 -29.89
N LYS A 6 19.22 -8.10 -30.57
CA LYS A 6 18.53 -6.89 -30.12
C LYS A 6 17.22 -7.22 -29.36
N SER A 7 17.18 -6.88 -28.07
CA SER A 7 15.99 -6.83 -27.19
C SER A 7 16.26 -5.77 -26.12
N SER A 8 15.36 -4.91 -25.66
CA SER A 8 14.01 -4.50 -26.03
C SER A 8 13.68 -3.36 -25.06
N ASN A 9 13.08 -2.28 -25.55
CA ASN A 9 12.65 -1.10 -24.78
C ASN A 9 11.56 -1.45 -23.75
N THR A 10 11.91 -1.99 -22.59
CA THR A 10 10.93 -2.43 -21.56
C THR A 10 10.75 -1.48 -20.37
N LEU A 11 11.47 -0.35 -20.31
CA LEU A 11 11.37 0.60 -19.19
C LEU A 11 10.61 1.91 -19.50
N SER A 12 10.10 2.10 -20.73
CA SER A 12 9.32 3.30 -21.07
C SER A 12 7.87 3.26 -20.60
N ILE A 13 7.29 2.09 -20.27
CA ILE A 13 5.89 2.00 -19.86
C ILE A 13 5.66 2.53 -18.44
N LEU A 14 6.71 2.62 -17.61
CA LEU A 14 6.60 3.12 -16.24
C LEU A 14 6.68 4.66 -16.13
N ARG A 15 6.94 5.38 -17.23
CA ARG A 15 7.21 6.84 -17.18
C ARG A 15 6.00 7.74 -17.47
N ASN A 16 4.83 7.19 -17.79
CA ASN A 16 3.67 7.97 -18.26
C ASN A 16 2.50 8.05 -17.28
N HIS A 17 2.73 8.36 -16.01
CA HIS A 17 1.60 8.67 -15.11
C HIS A 17 1.88 9.75 -14.06
N HIS A 18 2.69 10.76 -14.38
CA HIS A 18 2.82 11.92 -13.51
C HIS A 18 3.10 13.19 -14.31
N GLN A 19 2.04 13.76 -14.91
CA GLN A 19 1.73 15.19 -14.91
C GLN A 19 0.56 15.55 -15.84
N ALA A 20 -0.19 16.57 -15.39
CA ALA A 20 -1.16 17.37 -16.14
C ALA A 20 -2.52 16.74 -16.45
N GLY A 21 -3.48 17.04 -15.58
CA GLY A 21 -4.90 16.79 -15.78
C GLY A 21 -5.76 17.60 -14.82
N GLU A 22 -5.47 18.91 -14.68
CA GLU A 22 -6.55 19.84 -14.34
C GLU A 22 -7.63 19.67 -15.42
N GLY A 23 -8.83 19.26 -15.01
CA GLY A 23 -9.91 19.00 -15.95
C GLY A 23 -9.93 17.57 -16.49
N LEU A 24 -10.17 16.60 -15.61
CA LEU A 24 -11.18 15.60 -15.94
C LEU A 24 -11.80 15.15 -14.63
N GLN A 25 -12.95 15.77 -14.33
CA GLN A 25 -13.97 15.13 -13.52
C GLN A 25 -13.98 13.65 -13.90
N PHE A 26 -13.60 12.77 -12.97
CA PHE A 26 -13.69 11.34 -13.15
C PHE A 26 -15.08 11.08 -13.70
N GLN A 27 -15.12 10.83 -15.01
CA GLN A 27 -16.33 10.82 -15.76
C GLN A 27 -17.11 9.66 -15.18
N SER A 28 -18.12 10.00 -14.38
CA SER A 28 -19.08 9.09 -13.81
C SER A 28 -19.90 8.53 -14.97
N ARG A 29 -19.29 7.63 -15.76
CA ARG A 29 -19.94 7.04 -16.94
C ARG A 29 -21.04 6.04 -16.56
N ARG A 30 -21.28 5.86 -15.26
CA ARG A 30 -22.51 5.28 -14.70
C ARG A 30 -22.94 6.10 -13.50
N GLN A 31 -23.24 7.38 -13.74
CA GLN A 31 -23.81 8.28 -12.74
C GLN A 31 -25.25 7.87 -12.46
N ILE A 32 -25.46 6.77 -11.75
CA ILE A 32 -26.69 6.59 -10.98
C ILE A 32 -26.46 7.35 -9.67
N HIS A 33 -26.37 8.68 -9.75
CA HIS A 33 -26.58 9.54 -8.60
C HIS A 33 -28.09 9.77 -8.47
N VAL A 34 -28.82 8.67 -8.30
CA VAL A 34 -30.20 8.71 -7.83
C VAL A 34 -30.05 8.67 -6.32
N GLU A 35 -30.29 9.82 -5.67
CA GLU A 35 -30.44 9.84 -4.22
C GLU A 35 -31.52 8.84 -3.86
N PRO A 36 -31.21 7.78 -3.11
CA PRO A 36 -32.19 6.75 -2.85
C PRO A 36 -33.39 7.37 -2.14
N GLY A 37 -34.59 7.12 -2.65
CA GLY A 37 -35.82 7.62 -2.05
C GLY A 37 -35.99 7.10 -0.61
N ALA A 38 -36.91 7.66 0.16
CA ALA A 38 -37.13 7.25 1.57
C ALA A 38 -37.29 5.73 1.73
N ARG A 39 -37.95 5.08 0.76
CA ARG A 39 -38.12 3.62 0.70
C ARG A 39 -36.83 2.88 0.40
N GLU A 40 -36.00 3.38 -0.51
CA GLU A 40 -34.73 2.76 -0.88
C GLU A 40 -33.70 2.90 0.25
N LYS A 41 -33.72 4.05 0.95
CA LYS A 41 -32.94 4.27 2.18
C LYS A 41 -33.36 3.32 3.31
N ALA A 42 -34.65 3.03 3.45
CA ALA A 42 -35.15 2.04 4.41
C ALA A 42 -34.70 0.60 4.07
N LEU A 43 -34.61 0.26 2.79
CA LEU A 43 -34.13 -1.06 2.33
C LEU A 43 -32.60 -1.20 2.45
N LEU A 44 -31.86 -0.09 2.36
CA LEU A 44 -30.41 -0.05 2.56
C LEU A 44 -30.00 0.08 4.04
N ALA A 45 -30.95 0.41 4.92
CA ALA A 45 -30.72 0.48 6.36
C ALA A 45 -30.26 -0.88 6.89
N SER A 46 -29.36 -0.87 7.87
CA SER A 46 -28.87 -2.10 8.47
C SER A 46 -29.99 -2.79 9.24
N ASP A 47 -30.47 -3.92 8.72
CA ASP A 47 -31.45 -4.76 9.40
C ASP A 47 -30.78 -5.53 10.55
N PRO A 48 -31.26 -5.41 11.81
CA PRO A 48 -30.74 -6.19 12.94
C PRO A 48 -30.85 -7.71 12.73
N ALA A 49 -31.82 -8.19 11.95
CA ALA A 49 -31.96 -9.61 11.62
C ALA A 49 -30.84 -10.14 10.70
N LEU A 50 -30.27 -9.26 9.86
CA LEU A 50 -29.15 -9.55 8.96
C LEU A 50 -27.79 -9.29 9.63
N ALA A 51 -27.72 -8.54 10.72
CA ALA A 51 -26.48 -8.21 11.41
C ALA A 51 -25.71 -9.47 11.89
N ARG A 52 -26.42 -10.51 12.31
CA ARG A 52 -25.86 -11.80 12.73
C ARG A 52 -25.31 -12.66 11.57
N PHE A 53 -25.87 -12.49 10.37
CA PHE A 53 -25.47 -13.24 9.16
C PHE A 53 -24.51 -12.48 8.27
N LYS A 54 -24.35 -11.16 8.49
CA LYS A 54 -23.33 -10.33 7.85
C LYS A 54 -21.98 -10.60 8.50
N SER A 55 -21.53 -11.84 8.36
CA SER A 55 -20.30 -12.31 8.94
C SER A 55 -19.11 -11.68 8.22
N TYR A 56 -18.14 -11.26 9.03
CA TYR A 56 -16.73 -11.35 8.70
C TYR A 56 -16.01 -10.23 7.93
N ARG A 57 -16.66 -9.23 7.31
CA ARG A 57 -15.88 -8.17 6.61
C ARG A 57 -15.04 -7.29 7.56
N LYS A 58 -15.51 -7.04 8.79
CA LYS A 58 -14.77 -6.22 9.78
C LYS A 58 -13.60 -6.99 10.41
N GLY A 59 -13.80 -8.28 10.73
CA GLY A 59 -12.76 -9.12 11.33
C GLY A 59 -11.57 -9.33 10.40
N ALA A 60 -11.84 -9.66 9.13
CA ALA A 60 -10.80 -9.81 8.11
C ALA A 60 -9.96 -8.53 7.93
N ALA A 61 -10.60 -7.35 7.95
CA ALA A 61 -9.91 -6.07 7.84
C ALA A 61 -9.02 -5.79 9.05
N SER A 62 -9.46 -6.12 10.26
CA SER A 62 -8.65 -5.98 11.47
C SER A 62 -7.45 -6.94 11.47
N ILE A 63 -7.66 -8.20 11.09
CA ILE A 63 -6.57 -9.20 11.00
C ILE A 63 -5.52 -8.75 9.99
N ARG A 64 -5.93 -8.21 8.83
CA ARG A 64 -5.00 -7.68 7.82
C ARG A 64 -4.14 -6.53 8.37
N ARG A 65 -4.73 -5.59 9.11
CA ARG A 65 -3.98 -4.47 9.72
C ARG A 65 -2.96 -4.96 10.75
N ILE A 66 -3.29 -5.98 11.54
CA ILE A 66 -2.36 -6.56 12.53
C ILE A 66 -1.13 -7.14 11.82
N GLY A 67 -1.32 -7.83 10.70
CA GLY A 67 -0.21 -8.33 9.87
C GLY A 67 0.68 -7.21 9.33
N ASP A 68 0.10 -6.10 8.88
CA ASP A 68 0.84 -4.94 8.39
C ASP A 68 1.68 -4.30 9.51
N TYR A 69 1.09 -4.10 10.71
CA TYR A 69 1.82 -3.57 11.86
C TYR A 69 2.97 -4.48 12.31
N LEU A 70 2.75 -5.79 12.32
CA LEU A 70 3.79 -6.75 12.67
C LEU A 70 4.95 -6.68 11.68
N THR A 71 4.65 -6.55 10.38
CA THR A 71 5.66 -6.42 9.33
C THR A 71 6.48 -5.14 9.51
N ILE A 72 5.83 -4.00 9.79
CA ILE A 72 6.51 -2.73 10.06
C ILE A 72 7.43 -2.85 11.28
N ALA A 73 6.96 -3.49 12.36
CA ALA A 73 7.74 -3.68 13.57
C ALA A 73 9.01 -4.52 13.30
N VAL A 74 8.90 -5.61 12.53
CA VAL A 74 10.05 -6.46 12.16
C VAL A 74 11.06 -5.70 11.29
N VAL A 75 10.59 -4.95 10.29
CA VAL A 75 11.45 -4.13 9.44
C VAL A 75 12.18 -3.07 10.27
N ALA A 76 11.48 -2.37 11.15
CA ALA A 76 12.06 -1.36 12.03
C ALA A 76 13.14 -1.96 12.96
N GLY A 77 12.88 -3.11 13.57
CA GLY A 77 13.87 -3.81 14.40
C GLY A 77 15.11 -4.23 13.62
N CYS A 78 14.92 -4.76 12.39
CA CYS A 78 16.02 -5.13 11.52
C CYS A 78 16.87 -3.92 11.11
N CYS A 79 16.23 -2.80 10.76
CA CYS A 79 16.94 -1.56 10.43
C CYS A 79 17.73 -1.01 11.63
N TYR A 80 17.20 -1.13 12.85
CA TYR A 80 17.88 -0.72 14.07
C TYR A 80 19.14 -1.55 14.34
N GLU A 81 19.06 -2.87 14.21
CA GLU A 81 20.21 -3.78 14.37
C GLU A 81 21.35 -3.44 13.41
N ILE A 82 21.02 -3.14 12.14
CA ILE A 82 22.01 -2.74 11.14
C ILE A 82 22.64 -1.40 11.52
N TYR A 83 21.83 -0.43 11.95
CA TYR A 83 22.31 0.88 12.37
C TYR A 83 23.29 0.78 13.55
N VAL A 84 22.94 0.06 14.60
CA VAL A 84 23.80 -0.12 15.78
C VAL A 84 25.11 -0.81 15.41
N ARG A 85 25.05 -1.87 14.59
CA ARG A 85 26.24 -2.56 14.08
C ARG A 85 27.12 -1.67 13.20
N ALA A 86 26.52 -0.75 12.43
CA ALA A 86 27.27 0.18 11.62
C ALA A 86 27.99 1.24 12.49
N VAL A 87 27.28 1.82 13.46
CA VAL A 87 27.83 2.83 14.38
C VAL A 87 28.99 2.26 15.20
N THR A 88 28.79 1.10 15.81
CA THR A 88 29.85 0.43 16.60
C THR A 88 31.10 0.11 15.76
N ARG A 89 30.91 -0.29 14.49
CA ARG A 89 32.02 -0.52 13.55
C ARG A 89 32.74 0.77 13.17
N GLU A 90 32.04 1.88 13.04
CA GLU A 90 32.65 3.18 12.78
C GLU A 90 33.45 3.70 13.98
N GLU A 91 32.94 3.53 15.20
CA GLU A 91 33.65 3.88 16.43
C GLU A 91 34.94 3.07 16.57
N ALA A 92 34.91 1.76 16.32
CA ALA A 92 36.11 0.92 16.30
C ALA A 92 37.14 1.38 15.25
N ARG A 93 36.71 1.80 14.06
CA ARG A 93 37.60 2.35 13.02
C ARG A 93 38.21 3.70 13.40
N LYS A 94 37.48 4.53 14.16
CA LYS A 94 37.99 5.81 14.65
C LYS A 94 39.04 5.59 15.74
N ALA A 95 38.82 4.65 16.66
CA ALA A 95 39.77 4.30 17.72
C ALA A 95 41.12 3.81 17.17
N ILE A 96 41.10 2.96 16.13
CA ILE A 96 42.33 2.46 15.47
C ILE A 96 43.10 3.57 14.73
N LYS A 97 42.42 4.61 14.24
CA LYS A 97 43.06 5.74 13.55
C LYS A 97 43.67 6.78 14.49
N SER A 98 43.29 6.75 15.76
CA SER A 98 43.78 7.69 16.79
C SER A 98 44.99 7.16 17.57
N GLU A 99 45.31 5.86 17.45
CA GLU A 99 46.63 5.31 17.79
C GLU A 99 47.60 5.48 16.61
#